data_AF-A0A2P8DP24-F1
#
_entry.id   AF-A0A2P8DP24-F1
#
_cell.length_a   1.000
_cell.length_b   1.000
_cell.length_c   1.000
_cell.angle_alpha   90.00
_cell.angle_beta   90.00
_cell.angle_gamma   90.00
#
_symmetry.space_group_name_H-M   'P 1'
#
loop_
_entity.id
_entity.type
_entity.pdbx_description
1 polymer ?
#
loop_
_entity_poly.entity_id
_entity_poly.type
_entity_poly.pdbx_seq_one_letter_code
_entity_poly.pdbx_strand_id
1 'polypeptide(L)'
;MTPVYVLYPSAALRQARARFAHYAISELHDEHGRPDYTAVLTETARPGALALLLRAPTLEQLCARLAAQPPRVPQGGTDEHA
;
A
#
# COMPACT_ATOMS: atom_id res chain seq x y z
N MET A 1 28.98 -10.37 9.12
CA MET A 1 27.68 -10.08 9.77
C MET A 1 26.62 -10.87 9.04
N THR A 2 25.94 -11.78 9.72
CA THR A 2 24.80 -12.51 9.14
C THR A 2 23.59 -11.57 9.15
N PRO A 3 22.88 -11.38 8.02
CA PRO A 3 21.68 -10.54 8.02
C PRO A 3 20.63 -11.16 8.95
N VAL A 4 20.10 -10.34 9.88
CA VAL A 4 19.01 -10.76 10.77
C VAL A 4 17.73 -10.76 9.96
N TYR A 5 17.11 -11.94 9.80
CA TYR A 5 15.82 -12.04 9.15
C TYR A 5 14.74 -11.46 10.06
N VAL A 6 14.08 -10.39 9.60
CA VAL A 6 13.03 -9.71 10.36
C VAL A 6 11.68 -10.35 10.06
N LEU A 7 11.18 -11.17 10.99
CA LEU A 7 9.92 -11.90 10.84
C LEU A 7 8.68 -10.99 10.90
N TYR A 8 8.77 -9.87 11.62
CA TYR A 8 7.65 -8.96 11.85
C TYR A 8 7.88 -7.60 11.20
N PRO A 9 6.86 -7.00 10.56
CA PRO A 9 7.00 -5.68 9.96
C PRO A 9 7.39 -4.63 11.00
N SER A 10 8.19 -3.66 10.58
CA SER A 10 8.56 -2.52 11.43
C SER A 10 7.33 -1.77 11.95
N ALA A 11 7.48 -1.05 13.08
CA ALA A 11 6.40 -0.24 13.64
C ALA A 11 5.87 0.79 12.63
N ALA A 12 6.78 1.41 11.86
CA ALA A 12 6.43 2.35 10.80
C ALA A 12 5.59 1.69 9.69
N LEU A 13 5.98 0.49 9.24
CA LEU A 13 5.23 -0.24 8.22
C LEU A 13 3.83 -0.64 8.72
N ARG A 14 3.70 -1.04 9.99
CA ARG A 14 2.39 -1.29 10.62
C ARG A 14 1.51 -0.03 10.64
N GLN A 15 2.08 1.11 11.01
CA GLN A 15 1.35 2.38 11.03
C GLN A 15 0.91 2.80 9.62
N ALA A 16 1.77 2.64 8.61
CA ALA A 16 1.41 2.92 7.21
C ALA A 16 0.25 2.04 6.74
N ARG A 17 0.29 0.73 7.03
CA ARG A 17 -0.82 -0.20 6.71
C ARG A 17 -2.13 0.20 7.38
N ALA A 18 -2.09 0.62 8.64
CA ALA A 18 -3.29 1.09 9.34
C ALA A 18 -3.83 2.40 8.74
N ARG A 19 -2.95 3.34 8.39
CA ARG A 19 -3.32 4.63 7.80
C ARG A 19 -3.93 4.49 6.40
N PHE A 20 -3.42 3.57 5.60
CA PHE A 20 -3.83 3.35 4.21
C PHE A 20 -4.44 1.97 4.02
N ALA A 21 -5.48 1.65 4.81
CA ALA A 21 -6.07 0.31 4.91
C ALA A 21 -6.61 -0.26 3.57
N HIS A 22 -6.85 0.59 2.57
CA HIS A 22 -7.30 0.19 1.24
C HIS A 22 -6.16 -0.14 0.26
N TYR A 23 -4.93 -0.20 0.77
CA TYR A 23 -3.75 -0.64 0.05
C TYR A 23 -3.09 -1.81 0.79
N ALA A 24 -2.71 -2.83 0.04
CA ALA A 24 -1.77 -3.84 0.51
C ALA A 24 -0.35 -3.26 0.40
N ILE A 25 0.23 -2.84 1.53
CA ILE A 25 1.58 -2.28 1.60
C ILE A 25 2.60 -3.37 1.96
N SER A 26 3.65 -3.53 1.15
CA SER A 26 4.70 -4.53 1.33
C SER A 26 6.08 -3.91 1.27
N GLU A 27 7.00 -4.45 2.07
CA GLU A 27 8.44 -4.18 2.01
C GLU A 27 9.08 -5.38 1.31
N LEU A 28 9.73 -5.11 0.19
CA LEU A 28 10.47 -6.06 -0.63
C LEU A 28 11.95 -5.74 -0.53
N HIS A 29 12.82 -6.69 -0.84
CA HIS A 29 14.26 -6.48 -0.84
C HIS A 29 14.83 -6.88 -2.20
N ASP A 30 15.74 -6.08 -2.75
CA ASP A 30 16.46 -6.41 -3.97
C ASP A 30 17.57 -7.45 -3.73
N GLU A 31 18.31 -7.80 -4.78
CA GLU A 31 19.43 -8.75 -4.71
C GLU A 31 20.58 -8.30 -3.79
N HIS A 32 20.61 -7.02 -3.42
CA HIS A 32 21.57 -6.43 -2.49
C HIS A 32 21.00 -6.24 -1.08
N GLY A 33 19.76 -6.68 -0.84
CA GLY A 33 19.08 -6.50 0.45
C GLY A 33 18.66 -5.06 0.73
N ARG A 34 18.52 -4.21 -0.29
CA ARG A 34 17.98 -2.86 -0.11
C ARG A 34 16.45 -2.89 -0.10
N PRO A 35 15.81 -2.20 0.84
CA PRO A 35 14.35 -2.22 0.93
C PRO A 35 13.73 -1.44 -0.23
N ASP A 36 12.58 -1.92 -0.66
CA ASP A 36 11.72 -1.29 -1.65
C ASP A 36 10.27 -1.47 -1.23
N TYR A 37 9.51 -0.38 -1.22
CA TYR A 37 8.16 -0.37 -0.67
C TYR A 37 7.14 -0.30 -1.79
N THR A 38 6.18 -1.20 -1.75
CA THR A 38 5.08 -1.28 -2.73
C THR A 38 3.74 -1.13 -2.04
N ALA A 39 2.78 -0.51 -2.72
CA ALA A 39 1.39 -0.43 -2.32
C ALA A 39 0.49 -0.81 -3.49
N VAL A 40 -0.35 -1.82 -3.29
CA VAL A 40 -1.34 -2.28 -4.27
C VAL A 40 -2.72 -1.92 -3.80
N LEU A 41 -3.49 -1.20 -4.63
CA LEU A 41 -4.91 -0.95 -4.39
C LEU A 41 -5.68 -2.28 -4.38
N THR A 42 -6.36 -2.59 -3.27
CA THR A 42 -7.18 -3.81 -3.16
C THR A 42 -8.50 -3.64 -3.93
N GLU A 43 -8.92 -4.67 -4.67
CA GLU A 43 -10.14 -4.64 -5.51
C GLU A 43 -11.40 -4.24 -4.75
N THR A 44 -11.48 -4.58 -3.45
CA THR A 44 -12.60 -4.22 -2.56
C THR A 44 -12.81 -2.71 -2.41
N ALA A 45 -11.79 -1.90 -2.69
CA ALA A 45 -11.90 -0.45 -2.62
C ALA A 45 -12.29 0.18 -3.97
N ARG A 46 -12.28 -0.57 -5.08
CA ARG A 46 -12.70 -0.09 -6.40
C ARG A 46 -12.96 -1.23 -7.39
N PRO A 47 -14.14 -1.89 -7.34
CA PRO A 47 -14.52 -2.89 -8.33
C PRO A 47 -14.46 -2.30 -9.75
N GLY A 48 -13.79 -2.99 -10.69
CA GLY A 48 -13.69 -2.58 -12.10
C GLY A 48 -12.65 -1.50 -12.42
N ALA A 49 -11.88 -1.01 -11.43
CA ALA A 49 -10.74 -0.14 -11.71
C ALA A 49 -9.43 -0.93 -11.82
N LEU A 50 -8.53 -0.47 -12.69
CA LEU A 50 -7.18 -1.00 -12.77
C LEU A 50 -6.50 -0.91 -11.39
N ALA A 51 -5.89 -2.02 -10.95
CA ALA A 51 -5.11 -2.06 -9.74
C ALA A 51 -3.97 -1.03 -9.83
N LEU A 52 -3.99 -0.04 -8.93
CA LEU A 52 -2.92 0.93 -8.83
C LEU A 52 -1.76 0.31 -8.04
N LEU A 53 -0.62 0.11 -8.69
CA LEU A 53 0.64 -0.24 -8.06
C LEU A 53 1.49 1.02 -7.90
N LEU A 54 1.78 1.38 -6.66
CA LEU A 54 2.76 2.40 -6.32
C LEU A 54 3.99 1.75 -5.73
N ARG A 55 5.17 2.25 -6.11
CA ARG A 55 6.47 1.80 -5.63
C ARG A 55 7.31 2.99 -5.18
N ALA A 56 8.09 2.85 -4.12
CA ALA A 56 9.08 3.85 -3.72
C ALA A 56 10.26 3.21 -2.96
N PRO A 57 11.48 3.77 -3.05
CA PRO A 57 12.65 3.25 -2.36
C PRO A 57 12.60 3.47 -0.83
N THR A 58 11.72 4.34 -0.33
CA THR A 58 11.51 4.52 1.11
C THR A 58 10.03 4.53 1.46
N LEU A 59 9.72 4.08 2.68
CA LEU A 59 8.35 4.07 3.20
C LEU A 59 7.73 5.47 3.27
N GLU A 60 8.53 6.48 3.62
CA GLU A 60 8.10 7.88 3.66
C GLU A 60 7.65 8.38 2.29
N GLN A 61 8.46 8.12 1.25
CA GLN A 61 8.11 8.50 -0.12
C GLN A 61 6.86 7.78 -0.61
N LEU A 62 6.70 6.50 -0.25
CA LEU A 62 5.47 5.76 -0.56
C LEU A 62 4.26 6.41 0.13
N CYS A 63 4.37 6.75 1.42
CA CYS A 63 3.30 7.40 2.17
C CYS A 63 2.93 8.77 1.59
N ALA A 64 3.92 9.56 1.15
CA ALA A 64 3.69 10.84 0.48
C ALA A 64 2.92 10.64 -0.84
N ARG A 65 3.31 9.66 -1.66
CA ARG A 65 2.61 9.32 -2.91
C ARG A 65 1.18 8.87 -2.66
N LEU A 66 0.95 8.07 -1.61
CA LEU A 66 -0.36 7.60 -1.20
C LEU A 66 -1.26 8.74 -0.71
N ALA A 67 -0.71 9.66 0.08
CA ALA A 67 -1.43 10.84 0.59
C ALA A 67 -1.81 11.83 -0.51
N ALA A 68 -1.03 11.89 -1.60
CA ALA A 68 -1.34 12.70 -2.77
C ALA A 68 -2.37 12.06 -3.71
N GLN A 69 -2.76 10.80 -3.48
CA GLN A 69 -3.84 10.20 -4.27
C GLN A 69 -5.17 10.87 -3.93
N PRO A 70 -6.07 11.03 -4.92
CA PRO A 70 -7.38 11.61 -4.67
C PRO A 70 -8.13 10.80 -3.59
N PRO A 71 -8.86 11.48 -2.68
CA PRO A 71 -9.62 10.81 -1.64
C PRO A 71 -10.58 9.81 -2.27
N ARG A 72 -10.56 8.57 -1.76
CA ARG A 72 -11.47 7.53 -2.24
C ARG A 72 -12.84 7.79 -1.67
N VAL A 73 -13.77 8.17 -2.54
CA VAL A 73 -15.20 8.12 -2.22
C VAL A 73 -15.59 6.64 -2.32
N PRO A 74 -16.13 6.01 -1.26
CA PRO A 74 -16.81 4.74 -1.44
C PRO A 74 -17.94 5.03 -2.42
N GLN A 75 -17.92 4.39 -3.59
CA GLN A 75 -19.11 4.37 -4.44
C GLN A 75 -20.14 3.56 -3.67
N GLY A 76 -20.93 4.24 -2.83
CA GLY A 76 -22.20 3.72 -2.36
C GLY A 76 -22.98 3.34 -3.60
N GLY A 77 -23.42 2.09 -3.67
CA GLY A 77 -24.20 1.60 -4.78
C GLY A 77 -25.35 2.56 -5.04
N THR A 78 -25.37 3.15 -6.23
CA THR A 78 -26.64 3.48 -6.85
C THR A 78 -27.27 2.15 -7.20
N ASP A 79 -28.02 1.58 -6.25
CA ASP A 79 -29.08 0.64 -6.55
C ASP A 79 -30.11 1.41 -7.38
N GLU A 80 -29.86 1.49 -8.68
CA GLU A 80 -30.88 1.77 -9.67
C GLU A 80 -31.59 0.43 -9.91
N HIS A 81 -32.80 0.28 -9.36
CA HIS A 81 -33.97 -0.43 -9.90
C HIS A 81 -34.89 -0.92 -8.76
N ALA A 82 -35.85 -0.06 -8.40
CA ALA A 82 -37.17 -0.45 -7.90
C ALA A 82 -38.19 0.60 -8.33
#